data_AF-A0AAQ4DDS0-F1
#
_entry.id   AF-A0AAQ4DDS0-F1
#
_cell.length_a   1.000
_cell.length_b   1.000
_cell.length_c   1.000
_cell.angle_alpha   90.00
_cell.angle_beta   90.00
_cell.angle_gamma   90.00
#
_symmetry.space_group_name_H-M   'P 1'
#
loop_
_entity.id
_entity.type
_entity.pdbx_description
1 polymer ?
#
loop_
_entity_poly.entity_id
_entity_poly.type
_entity_poly.pdbx_seq_one_letter_code
_entity_poly.pdbx_strand_id
1 'polypeptide(L)'
;MDTSEPEEVQEQIVSSNARAPYRPERDELEVCGAPDDLTDLPEEIQVAAVCDELETDSIADSKTLLLLRSFAELKSVISLINGVVFVKSALLPKVTNLDEGTTARSLMDSIIAFAQDLPHVTIEGLLVPLISVESMGRAQGEVVQTIIKEGIPKDYSAACLRHSIHFLCCSFVSCF
;
A
#
# COMPACT_ATOMS: atom_id res chain seq x y z
N MET A 1 50.31 50.13 16.48
CA MET A 1 51.74 50.28 16.20
C MET A 1 52.21 48.89 15.85
N ASP A 2 52.10 48.57 14.56
CA ASP A 2 53.19 48.74 13.58
C ASP A 2 53.79 47.34 13.42
N THR A 3 54.03 46.79 12.25
CA THR A 3 54.01 47.29 10.88
C THR A 3 54.32 46.06 10.01
N SER A 4 53.99 46.20 8.73
CA SER A 4 54.79 45.75 7.58
C SER A 4 54.90 44.24 7.25
N GLU A 5 54.42 43.97 6.04
CA GLU A 5 54.73 42.87 5.12
C GLU A 5 56.25 42.75 4.82
N PRO A 6 56.67 41.69 4.10
CA PRO A 6 57.16 41.98 2.74
C PRO A 6 56.84 40.95 1.66
N GLU A 7 56.97 41.45 0.43
CA GLU A 7 56.79 40.90 -0.92
C GLU A 7 57.88 39.90 -1.38
N GLU A 8 57.52 39.02 -2.32
CA GLU A 8 58.35 38.46 -3.42
C GLU A 8 57.33 37.98 -4.50
N VAL A 9 57.08 38.63 -5.65
CA VAL A 9 57.88 39.00 -6.85
C VAL A 9 58.20 37.83 -7.79
N GLN A 10 57.78 38.03 -9.06
CA GLN A 10 58.26 37.41 -10.33
C GLN A 10 57.81 35.97 -10.65
N GLU A 11 57.55 35.54 -11.89
CA GLU A 11 57.72 36.17 -13.20
C GLU A 11 56.83 35.50 -14.27
N GLN A 12 56.73 36.24 -15.36
CA GLN A 12 55.94 36.14 -16.56
C GLN A 12 56.40 35.01 -17.51
N ILE A 13 55.46 34.22 -18.06
CA ILE A 13 55.64 33.56 -19.37
C ILE A 13 54.36 33.74 -20.18
N VAL A 14 54.49 34.43 -21.31
CA VAL A 14 53.48 34.60 -22.35
C VAL A 14 53.71 33.53 -23.43
N SER A 15 52.60 33.16 -24.08
CA SER A 15 52.53 32.75 -25.49
C SER A 15 52.47 31.24 -25.76
N SER A 16 51.30 30.75 -26.18
CA SER A 16 50.95 30.71 -27.62
C SER A 16 49.74 29.80 -27.86
N ASN A 17 48.83 30.28 -28.70
CA ASN A 17 47.68 29.55 -29.24
C ASN A 17 48.06 28.22 -29.89
N ALA A 18 47.34 27.16 -29.54
CA ALA A 18 47.06 26.06 -30.46
C ALA A 18 45.67 25.47 -30.15
N ARG A 19 44.72 25.74 -31.06
CA ARG A 19 43.41 25.09 -31.13
C ARG A 19 43.59 23.58 -31.28
N ALA A 20 42.88 22.82 -30.45
CA ALA A 20 42.60 21.41 -30.66
C ALA A 20 41.07 21.19 -30.50
N PRO A 21 40.51 20.15 -31.15
CA PRO A 21 39.16 20.19 -31.72
C PRO A 21 38.03 20.01 -30.69
N TYR A 22 36.87 20.55 -31.04
CA TYR A 22 35.56 20.31 -30.43
C TYR A 22 35.42 18.84 -29.99
N ARG A 23 35.34 18.61 -28.67
CA ARG A 23 34.93 17.32 -28.10
C ARG A 23 33.41 17.40 -27.93
N PRO A 24 32.62 16.45 -28.48
CA PRO A 24 31.18 16.48 -28.33
C PRO A 24 30.82 16.48 -26.85
N GLU A 25 29.86 17.33 -26.49
CA GLU A 25 29.17 17.29 -25.20
C GLU A 25 28.84 15.83 -24.88
N ARG A 26 29.53 15.28 -23.88
CA ARG A 26 28.93 14.14 -23.19
C ARG A 26 27.77 14.75 -22.45
N ASP A 27 26.58 14.55 -22.99
CA ASP A 27 25.36 14.56 -22.20
C ASP A 27 25.71 13.82 -20.92
N GLU A 28 25.83 14.59 -19.84
CA GLU A 28 25.63 14.06 -18.52
C GLU A 28 24.21 13.52 -18.57
N LEU A 29 24.09 12.25 -18.92
CA LEU A 29 22.97 11.44 -18.50
C LEU A 29 23.01 11.57 -16.99
N GLU A 30 22.25 12.56 -16.51
CA GLU A 30 21.72 12.61 -15.17
C GLU A 30 21.19 11.18 -14.99
N VAL A 31 21.97 10.39 -14.25
CA VAL A 31 21.47 9.14 -13.72
C VAL A 31 20.32 9.64 -12.88
N CYS A 32 19.10 9.52 -13.40
CA CYS A 32 17.92 9.65 -12.58
C CYS A 32 18.19 8.72 -11.41
N GLY A 33 18.58 9.30 -10.27
CA GLY A 33 18.37 8.64 -9.00
C GLY A 33 16.93 8.18 -9.09
N ALA A 34 16.71 6.87 -8.98
CA ALA A 34 15.37 6.37 -8.77
C ALA A 34 14.78 7.28 -7.69
N PRO A 35 13.66 7.98 -7.95
CA PRO A 35 13.11 8.88 -6.96
C PRO A 35 12.87 8.05 -5.71
N ASP A 36 13.63 8.33 -4.64
CA ASP A 36 13.35 7.86 -3.28
C ASP A 36 12.07 8.55 -2.73
N ASP A 37 11.13 8.93 -3.62
CA ASP A 37 9.96 9.77 -3.38
C ASP A 37 8.75 8.91 -2.96
N LEU A 38 8.96 7.92 -2.11
CA LEU A 38 7.86 7.34 -1.33
C LEU A 38 7.58 8.16 -0.06
N THR A 39 8.47 9.07 0.35
CA THR A 39 8.30 9.84 1.58
C THR A 39 7.34 11.03 1.47
N ASP A 40 7.08 11.52 0.26
CA ASP A 40 6.29 12.75 0.03
C ASP A 40 4.83 12.50 -0.34
N LEU A 41 4.42 11.23 -0.41
CA LEU A 41 3.03 10.86 -0.65
C LEU A 41 2.29 10.78 0.69
N PRO A 42 1.00 11.20 0.78
CA PRO A 42 0.20 10.95 1.97
C PRO A 42 0.29 9.48 2.35
N GLU A 43 0.41 9.17 3.65
CA GLU A 43 0.75 7.83 4.18
C GLU A 43 -0.07 6.68 3.57
N GLU A 44 -1.31 6.98 3.17
CA GLU A 44 -2.25 6.07 2.51
C GLU A 44 -1.74 5.60 1.13
N ILE A 45 -1.13 6.50 0.35
CA ILE A 45 -0.56 6.18 -0.97
C ILE A 45 0.70 5.33 -0.81
N GLN A 46 1.45 5.49 0.28
CA GLN A 46 2.64 4.67 0.56
C GLN A 46 2.27 3.21 0.81
N VAL A 47 1.18 2.95 1.56
CA VAL A 47 0.72 1.57 1.82
C VAL A 47 0.24 0.89 0.54
N ALA A 48 -0.49 1.61 -0.32
CA ALA A 48 -0.91 1.08 -1.61
C ALA A 48 0.31 0.73 -2.48
N ALA A 49 1.26 1.66 -2.62
CA ALA A 49 2.47 1.46 -3.41
C ALA A 49 3.32 0.28 -2.90
N VAL A 50 3.44 0.12 -1.57
CA VAL A 50 4.13 -1.04 -0.98
C VAL A 50 3.39 -2.35 -1.29
N CYS A 51 2.05 -2.37 -1.25
CA CYS A 51 1.29 -3.57 -1.61
C CYS A 51 1.44 -3.95 -3.09
N ASP A 52 1.56 -2.95 -3.96
CA ASP A 52 1.76 -3.13 -5.40
C ASP A 52 3.17 -3.64 -5.69
N GLU A 53 4.20 -3.04 -5.09
CA GLU A 53 5.61 -3.46 -5.23
C GLU A 53 5.84 -4.89 -4.70
N LEU A 54 5.09 -5.28 -3.67
CA LEU A 54 5.13 -6.64 -3.13
C LEU A 54 4.30 -7.65 -3.95
N GLU A 55 3.63 -7.22 -5.02
CA GLU A 55 2.76 -8.03 -5.89
C GLU A 55 1.79 -8.88 -5.06
N THR A 56 1.14 -8.25 -4.07
CA THR A 56 0.34 -8.94 -3.04
C THR A 56 -0.87 -9.71 -3.59
N ASP A 57 -1.29 -9.44 -4.83
CA ASP A 57 -2.29 -10.18 -5.57
C ASP A 57 -1.83 -11.58 -6.02
N SER A 58 -0.52 -11.76 -6.23
CA SER A 58 0.08 -12.99 -6.75
C SER A 58 0.72 -13.90 -5.69
N ILE A 59 0.84 -13.42 -4.44
CA ILE A 59 1.51 -14.18 -3.39
C ILE A 59 0.70 -15.41 -2.95
N ALA A 60 1.39 -16.49 -2.59
CA ALA A 60 0.76 -17.71 -2.06
C ALA A 60 -0.02 -17.46 -0.75
N ASP A 61 -1.07 -18.25 -0.50
CA ASP A 61 -1.92 -18.15 0.70
C ASP A 61 -1.14 -18.18 2.01
N SER A 62 -0.07 -18.99 2.07
CA SER A 62 0.82 -19.07 3.22
C SER A 62 1.53 -17.75 3.52
N LYS A 63 1.87 -16.97 2.49
CA LYS A 63 2.45 -15.64 2.64
C LYS A 63 1.39 -14.60 3.00
N THR A 64 0.18 -14.69 2.44
CA THR A 64 -0.96 -13.84 2.83
C THR A 64 -1.25 -13.99 4.32
N LEU A 65 -1.27 -15.22 4.83
CA LEU A 65 -1.44 -15.50 6.27
C LEU A 65 -0.38 -14.77 7.12
N LEU A 66 0.89 -14.86 6.73
CA LEU A 66 1.98 -14.19 7.44
C LEU A 66 1.85 -12.67 7.37
N LEU A 67 1.42 -12.14 6.22
CA LEU A 67 1.22 -10.71 6.02
C LEU A 67 0.10 -10.17 6.90
N LEU A 68 -1.06 -10.84 6.92
CA LEU A 68 -2.20 -10.48 7.79
C LEU A 68 -1.81 -10.50 9.26
N ARG A 69 -1.10 -11.55 9.69
CA ARG A 69 -0.61 -11.65 11.07
C ARG A 69 0.36 -10.52 11.41
N SER A 70 1.37 -10.30 10.58
CA SER A 70 2.39 -9.28 10.81
C SER A 70 1.77 -7.88 10.86
N PHE A 71 0.79 -7.62 9.98
CA PHE A 71 0.05 -6.36 9.97
C PHE A 71 -0.80 -6.21 11.23
N ALA A 72 -1.49 -7.26 11.67
CA ALA A 72 -2.27 -7.24 12.90
C ALA A 72 -1.39 -7.03 14.15
N GLU A 73 -0.12 -7.41 14.14
CA GLU A 73 0.81 -7.18 15.27
C GLU A 73 1.18 -5.69 15.44
N LEU A 74 0.99 -4.86 14.41
CA LEU A 74 1.27 -3.42 14.44
C LEU A 74 0.16 -2.57 15.09
N LYS A 75 -0.92 -3.19 15.62
CA LYS A 75 -2.19 -2.61 16.15
C LYS A 75 -2.24 -1.10 16.42
N SER A 76 -1.37 -0.57 17.29
CA SER A 76 -1.41 0.82 17.75
C SER A 76 -0.70 1.83 16.83
N VAL A 77 0.04 1.35 15.85
CA VAL A 77 0.85 2.16 14.93
C VAL A 77 0.11 2.45 13.62
N ILE A 78 -0.85 1.59 13.26
CA ILE A 78 -1.58 1.69 11.99
C ILE A 78 -2.81 2.58 12.15
N SER A 79 -2.91 3.62 11.32
CA SER A 79 -4.15 4.38 11.17
C SER A 79 -5.24 3.51 10.53
N LEU A 80 -6.51 3.78 10.84
CA LEU A 80 -7.64 3.06 10.23
C LEU A 80 -7.55 3.08 8.69
N ILE A 81 -7.18 4.21 8.11
CA ILE A 81 -7.13 4.39 6.66
C ILE A 81 -6.04 3.50 6.04
N ASN A 82 -4.84 3.48 6.62
CA ASN A 82 -3.75 2.60 6.19
C ASN A 82 -4.14 1.12 6.29
N GLY A 83 -4.86 0.75 7.36
CA GLY A 83 -5.44 -0.58 7.48
C GLY A 83 -6.41 -0.93 6.35
N VAL A 84 -7.32 -0.02 6.03
CA VAL A 84 -8.31 -0.22 4.95
C VAL A 84 -7.63 -0.33 3.59
N VAL A 85 -6.65 0.53 3.31
CA VAL A 85 -5.86 0.47 2.06
C VAL A 85 -5.15 -0.87 1.95
N PHE A 86 -4.44 -1.30 3.00
CA PHE A 86 -3.76 -2.59 3.02
C PHE A 86 -4.71 -3.75 2.70
N VAL A 87 -5.89 -3.81 3.34
CA VAL A 87 -6.86 -4.88 3.08
C VAL A 87 -7.39 -4.82 1.64
N LYS A 88 -7.69 -3.62 1.12
CA LYS A 88 -8.18 -3.45 -0.25
C LYS A 88 -7.14 -3.81 -1.30
N SER A 89 -5.86 -3.57 -1.04
CA SER A 89 -4.79 -3.89 -1.98
C SER A 89 -4.34 -5.35 -1.88
N ALA A 90 -4.15 -5.87 -0.66
CA ALA A 90 -3.52 -7.19 -0.48
C ALA A 90 -4.51 -8.35 -0.32
N LEU A 91 -5.66 -8.13 0.34
CA LEU A 91 -6.58 -9.22 0.69
C LEU A 91 -7.80 -9.27 -0.21
N LEU A 92 -8.37 -8.11 -0.56
CA LEU A 92 -9.58 -8.05 -1.38
C LEU A 92 -9.39 -8.73 -2.76
N PRO A 93 -8.33 -8.47 -3.54
CA PRO A 93 -8.15 -9.11 -4.85
C PRO A 93 -8.07 -10.63 -4.74
N LYS A 94 -7.41 -11.12 -3.69
CA LYS A 94 -7.31 -12.54 -3.41
C LYS A 94 -8.67 -13.17 -3.13
N VAL A 95 -9.53 -12.52 -2.32
CA VAL A 95 -10.87 -13.02 -2.03
C VAL A 95 -11.79 -12.90 -3.25
N THR A 96 -11.72 -11.81 -4.01
CA THR A 96 -12.54 -11.64 -5.22
C THR A 96 -12.23 -12.67 -6.29
N ASN A 97 -10.98 -13.10 -6.40
CA ASN A 97 -10.53 -14.08 -7.39
C ASN A 97 -10.59 -15.54 -6.91
N LEU A 98 -11.27 -15.83 -5.79
CA LEU A 98 -11.45 -17.21 -5.33
C LEU A 98 -12.37 -17.99 -6.27
N ASP A 99 -11.88 -19.15 -6.70
CA ASP A 99 -12.68 -20.15 -7.43
C ASP A 99 -13.56 -20.96 -6.45
N GLU A 100 -14.67 -21.50 -6.94
CA GLU A 100 -15.56 -22.33 -6.13
C GLU A 100 -14.83 -23.53 -5.50
N GLY A 101 -14.94 -23.67 -4.18
CA GLY A 101 -14.35 -24.79 -3.43
C GLY A 101 -12.82 -24.71 -3.22
N THR A 102 -12.19 -23.59 -3.55
CA THR A 102 -10.72 -23.46 -3.48
C THR A 102 -10.19 -22.73 -2.24
N THR A 103 -11.05 -22.12 -1.43
CA THR A 103 -10.60 -21.36 -0.27
C THR A 103 -9.92 -22.26 0.76
N ALA A 104 -8.61 -22.14 0.88
CA ALA A 104 -7.84 -22.88 1.87
C ALA A 104 -8.34 -22.56 3.28
N ARG A 105 -8.61 -23.59 4.08
CA ARG A 105 -9.07 -23.42 5.47
C ARG A 105 -8.14 -22.51 6.29
N SER A 106 -6.83 -22.64 6.09
CA SER A 106 -5.83 -21.80 6.75
C SER A 106 -5.95 -20.31 6.39
N LEU A 107 -6.32 -20.00 5.14
CA LEU A 107 -6.57 -18.62 4.73
C LEU A 107 -7.81 -18.08 5.45
N MET A 108 -8.90 -18.86 5.49
CA MET A 108 -10.11 -18.47 6.23
C MET A 108 -9.86 -18.25 7.72
N ASP A 109 -9.18 -19.18 8.38
CA ASP A 109 -8.85 -19.06 9.81
C ASP A 109 -8.03 -17.78 10.07
N SER A 110 -7.15 -17.39 9.14
CA SER A 110 -6.35 -16.17 9.24
C SER A 110 -7.16 -14.91 9.03
N ILE A 111 -8.10 -14.91 8.08
CA ILE A 111 -9.00 -13.79 7.85
C ILE A 111 -9.92 -13.59 9.06
N ILE A 112 -10.41 -14.68 9.66
CA ILE A 112 -11.23 -14.64 10.88
C ILE A 112 -10.42 -14.03 12.03
N ALA A 113 -9.20 -14.51 12.27
CA ALA A 113 -8.34 -13.97 13.33
C ALA A 113 -8.03 -12.48 13.10
N PHE A 114 -7.75 -12.09 11.85
CA PHE A 114 -7.54 -10.69 11.50
C PHE A 114 -8.78 -9.83 11.74
N ALA A 115 -9.97 -10.34 11.40
CA ALA A 115 -11.26 -9.66 11.62
C ALA A 115 -11.58 -9.46 13.11
N GLN A 116 -11.15 -10.37 13.96
CA GLN A 116 -11.30 -10.24 15.42
C GLN A 116 -10.37 -9.17 15.98
N ASP A 117 -9.15 -9.07 15.44
CA ASP A 117 -8.14 -8.10 15.88
C ASP A 117 -8.38 -6.68 15.34
N LEU A 118 -8.83 -6.55 14.09
CA LEU A 118 -9.01 -5.28 13.40
C LEU A 118 -10.39 -5.19 12.70
N PRO A 119 -11.51 -5.29 13.46
CA PRO A 119 -12.85 -5.42 12.89
C PRO A 119 -13.27 -4.26 11.99
N HIS A 120 -12.94 -3.01 12.35
CA HIS A 120 -13.26 -1.85 11.50
C HIS A 120 -12.55 -1.90 10.15
N VAL A 121 -11.27 -2.27 10.16
CA VAL A 121 -10.46 -2.39 8.95
C VAL A 121 -11.02 -3.49 8.05
N THR A 122 -11.42 -4.63 8.62
CA THR A 122 -12.03 -5.72 7.85
C THR A 122 -13.41 -5.35 7.28
N ILE A 123 -14.24 -4.63 8.04
CA ILE A 123 -15.56 -4.21 7.56
C ILE A 123 -15.41 -3.27 6.35
N GLU A 124 -14.60 -2.22 6.48
CA GLU A 124 -14.42 -1.19 5.44
C GLU A 124 -13.57 -1.66 4.26
N GLY A 125 -12.53 -2.45 4.54
CA GLY A 125 -11.55 -2.89 3.56
C GLY A 125 -11.96 -4.13 2.78
N LEU A 126 -12.80 -5.01 3.36
CA LEU A 126 -13.15 -6.30 2.76
C LEU A 126 -14.66 -6.50 2.63
N LEU A 127 -15.41 -6.45 3.73
CA LEU A 127 -16.84 -6.82 3.70
C LEU A 127 -17.69 -5.86 2.87
N VAL A 128 -17.54 -4.55 3.10
CA VAL A 128 -18.28 -3.53 2.34
C VAL A 128 -17.99 -3.64 0.86
N PRO A 129 -16.72 -3.66 0.39
CA PRO A 129 -16.41 -3.87 -1.01
C PRO A 129 -17.03 -5.15 -1.60
N LEU A 130 -16.90 -6.30 -0.92
CA LEU A 130 -17.44 -7.57 -1.42
C LEU A 130 -18.96 -7.54 -1.57
N ILE A 131 -19.69 -7.04 -0.56
CA ILE A 131 -21.16 -6.96 -0.58
C ILE A 131 -21.66 -5.98 -1.65
N SER A 132 -20.81 -5.03 -2.06
CA SER A 132 -21.15 -4.01 -3.05
C SER A 132 -20.92 -4.45 -4.49
N VAL A 133 -20.28 -5.60 -4.73
CA VAL A 133 -20.11 -6.15 -6.07
C VAL A 133 -21.45 -6.69 -6.57
N GLU A 134 -21.86 -6.28 -7.78
CA GLU A 134 -23.14 -6.68 -8.38
C GLU A 134 -23.31 -8.20 -8.52
N SER A 135 -22.21 -8.93 -8.67
CA SER A 135 -22.18 -10.38 -8.77
C SER A 135 -21.12 -10.97 -7.84
N MET A 136 -21.56 -11.39 -6.66
CA MET A 136 -20.74 -12.17 -5.73
C MET A 136 -20.92 -13.66 -6.02
N GLY A 137 -19.82 -14.36 -6.30
CA GLY A 137 -19.81 -15.82 -6.45
C GLY A 137 -20.04 -16.55 -5.13
N ARG A 138 -20.28 -17.88 -5.20
CA ARG A 138 -20.54 -18.70 -4.01
C ARG A 138 -19.37 -18.67 -3.02
N ALA A 139 -18.13 -18.77 -3.51
CA ALA A 139 -16.94 -18.77 -2.67
C ALA A 139 -16.84 -17.49 -1.84
N GLN A 140 -17.00 -16.34 -2.49
CA GLN A 140 -16.98 -15.02 -1.84
C GLN A 140 -18.12 -14.90 -0.82
N GLY A 141 -19.31 -15.43 -1.15
CA GLY A 141 -20.46 -15.48 -0.23
C GLY A 141 -20.19 -16.30 1.03
N GLU A 142 -19.52 -17.45 0.91
CA GLU A 142 -19.09 -18.27 2.04
C GLU A 142 -18.07 -17.54 2.91
N VAL A 143 -17.10 -16.84 2.30
CA VAL A 143 -16.14 -16.00 3.04
C VAL A 143 -16.87 -14.92 3.84
N VAL A 144 -17.72 -14.13 3.19
CA VAL A 144 -18.50 -13.06 3.85
C VAL A 144 -19.35 -13.61 4.99
N GLN A 145 -20.07 -14.70 4.76
CA GLN A 145 -20.93 -15.30 5.76
C GLN A 145 -20.13 -15.79 6.98
N THR A 146 -18.96 -16.40 6.75
CA THR A 146 -18.10 -16.91 7.81
C THR A 146 -17.50 -15.77 8.62
N ILE A 147 -16.99 -14.71 7.98
CA ILE A 147 -16.46 -13.54 8.68
C ILE A 147 -17.54 -12.87 9.53
N ILE A 148 -18.76 -12.68 9.01
CA ILE A 148 -19.85 -12.06 9.78
C ILE A 148 -20.24 -12.91 11.00
N LYS A 149 -20.24 -14.25 10.87
CA LYS A 149 -20.65 -15.15 11.95
C LYS A 149 -19.57 -15.37 13.00
N GLU A 150 -18.31 -15.45 12.59
CA GLU A 150 -17.21 -15.96 13.42
C GLU A 150 -16.08 -14.93 13.62
N GLY A 151 -15.89 -14.03 12.64
CA GLY A 151 -14.81 -13.03 12.64
C GLY A 151 -15.16 -11.73 13.34
N ILE A 152 -16.36 -11.20 13.16
CA ILE A 152 -16.73 -9.89 13.73
C ILE A 152 -17.19 -10.02 15.19
N PRO A 153 -16.51 -9.36 16.16
CA PRO A 153 -16.96 -9.36 17.55
C PRO A 153 -18.36 -8.77 17.70
N LYS A 154 -19.15 -9.27 18.65
CA LYS A 154 -20.56 -8.88 18.83
C LYS A 154 -20.75 -7.37 19.00
N ASP A 155 -19.83 -6.70 19.69
CA ASP A 155 -19.88 -5.27 19.94
C ASP A 155 -19.72 -4.43 18.65
N TYR A 156 -19.18 -5.05 17.59
CA TYR A 156 -19.00 -4.43 16.28
C TYR A 156 -20.11 -4.78 15.27
N SER A 157 -21.03 -5.69 15.62
CA SER A 157 -22.11 -6.14 14.72
C SER A 157 -22.98 -4.99 14.22
N ALA A 158 -23.34 -4.05 15.11
CA ALA A 158 -24.12 -2.88 14.75
C ALA A 158 -23.36 -1.93 13.82
N ALA A 159 -22.03 -1.80 13.99
CA ALA A 159 -21.19 -1.03 13.08
C ALA A 159 -21.12 -1.72 11.71
N CYS A 160 -20.88 -3.02 11.66
CA CYS A 160 -20.90 -3.80 10.42
C CYS A 160 -22.20 -3.59 9.65
N LEU A 161 -23.35 -3.75 10.30
CA LEU A 161 -24.66 -3.56 9.67
C LEU A 161 -24.86 -2.14 9.15
N ARG A 162 -24.50 -1.11 9.94
CA ARG A 162 -24.64 0.28 9.51
C ARG A 162 -23.83 0.59 8.26
N HIS A 163 -22.57 0.17 8.19
CA HIS A 163 -21.72 0.44 7.04
C HIS A 163 -22.20 -0.33 5.80
N SER A 164 -22.61 -1.59 5.95
CA SER A 164 -23.20 -2.36 4.85
C SER A 164 -24.49 -1.72 4.30
N ILE A 165 -25.42 -1.29 5.16
CA ILE A 165 -26.66 -0.63 4.72
C ILE A 165 -26.38 0.72 4.08
N HIS A 166 -25.55 1.55 4.72
CA HIS A 166 -25.20 2.87 4.20
C HIS A 166 -24.63 2.77 2.80
N PHE A 167 -23.70 1.84 2.57
CA PHE A 167 -23.09 1.65 1.26
C PHE A 167 -24.11 1.20 0.20
N LEU A 168 -24.93 0.19 0.51
CA LEU A 168 -26.00 -0.27 -0.41
C LEU A 168 -26.99 0.85 -0.77
N CYS A 169 -27.35 1.69 0.20
CA CYS A 169 -28.23 2.84 -0.06
C CYS A 169 -27.56 3.92 -0.93
N CYS A 170 -26.29 4.23 -0.69
CA CYS A 170 -25.55 5.22 -1.48
C CYS A 170 -25.30 4.75 -2.93
N SER A 171 -24.95 3.47 -3.11
CA SER A 171 -24.80 2.87 -4.44
C SER A 171 -26.11 2.89 -5.22
N PHE A 172 -27.25 2.62 -4.57
CA PHE A 172 -28.56 2.66 -5.25
C PHE A 172 -28.95 4.07 -5.69
N VAL A 173 -28.66 5.10 -4.88
CA VAL A 173 -28.98 6.50 -5.21
C VAL A 173 -28.09 7.04 -6.34
N SER A 174 -26.87 6.52 -6.51
CA SER A 174 -25.96 6.95 -7.59
C SER A 174 -26.27 6.35 -8.96
N CYS A 175 -27.19 5.37 -9.02
CA CYS A 175 -27.57 4.66 -10.25
C CYS A 175 -28.91 5.14 -10.86
N PHE A 176 -29.54 6.18 -10.31
CA PHE A 176 -30.77 6.82 -10.83
C PHE A 176 -30.53 8.30 -11.13
#